data_AF-A0A7S1RPJ4-F1
#
_entry.id   AF-A0A7S1RPJ4-F1
#
_cell.length_a   1.000
_cell.length_b   1.000
_cell.length_c   1.000
_cell.angle_alpha   90.00
_cell.angle_beta   90.00
_cell.angle_gamma   90.00
#
_symmetry.space_group_name_H-M   'P 1'
#
loop_
_entity.id
_entity.type
_entity.pdbx_description
1 polymer ?
#
loop_
_entity_poly.entity_id
_entity_poly.type
_entity_poly.pdbx_seq_one_letter_code
_entity_poly.pdbx_strand_id
1 'polypeptide(L)'
;AARSRSRSRSRSEHSFQIIRRREPAESAPCDADGGDTSQVVTAIIDGIPRSSGEPTWRAEVTVPRMGGPGPLGKRGTTAIRGPNRIDKDMARDDIEKLVQAFKDGGSNEIRRVQRELNRSWVKK
;
A
#
# COMPACT_ATOMS: atom_id res chain seq x y z
N ALA A 1 22.02 14.78 55.90
CA ALA A 1 22.74 13.55 55.54
C ALA A 1 21.73 12.41 55.36
N ALA A 2 21.81 11.72 54.20
CA ALA A 2 21.30 10.39 53.83
C ALA A 2 19.89 9.90 54.24
N ARG A 3 19.08 9.48 53.23
CA ARG A 3 18.75 8.05 53.04
C ARG A 3 18.08 7.77 51.68
N SER A 4 18.80 6.99 50.89
CA SER A 4 18.44 6.41 49.60
C SER A 4 17.22 5.48 49.67
N ARG A 5 16.35 5.51 48.65
CA ARG A 5 15.52 4.36 48.27
C ARG A 5 15.46 4.22 46.75
N SER A 6 16.42 3.46 46.26
CA SER A 6 16.45 2.86 44.94
C SER A 6 15.20 2.01 44.72
N ARG A 7 14.44 2.28 43.66
CA ARG A 7 13.45 1.33 43.13
C ARG A 7 13.83 1.00 41.69
N SER A 8 14.66 -0.03 41.59
CA SER A 8 14.96 -0.77 40.38
C SER A 8 13.66 -1.19 39.70
N ARG A 9 13.44 -0.70 38.47
CA ARG A 9 12.47 -1.29 37.56
C ARG A 9 13.24 -1.93 36.42
N SER A 10 13.66 -3.15 36.68
CA SER A 10 14.04 -4.13 35.68
C SER A 10 12.83 -4.39 34.77
N ARG A 11 12.93 -4.01 33.49
CA ARG A 11 12.01 -4.45 32.46
C ARG A 11 12.81 -5.15 31.39
N SER A 12 12.94 -6.46 31.63
CA SER A 12 13.07 -7.56 30.68
C SER A 12 13.36 -7.17 29.23
N GLU A 13 14.59 -7.46 28.83
CA GLU A 13 14.97 -7.70 27.44
C GLU A 13 14.14 -8.86 26.89
N HIS A 14 13.10 -8.54 26.14
CA HIS A 14 12.40 -9.54 25.37
C HIS A 14 13.22 -9.83 24.11
N SER A 15 14.07 -10.85 24.26
CA SER A 15 14.72 -11.55 23.16
C SER A 15 13.66 -12.01 22.16
N PHE A 16 13.65 -11.41 20.98
CA PHE A 16 13.01 -11.98 19.79
C PHE A 16 14.13 -12.45 18.86
N GLN A 17 14.64 -13.67 19.11
CA GLN A 17 15.06 -14.52 18.01
C GLN A 17 13.80 -15.02 17.29
N ILE A 18 13.90 -15.39 16.00
CA ILE A 18 12.86 -15.87 15.03
C ILE A 18 12.76 -14.81 13.90
N ILE A 19 13.25 -14.94 12.65
CA ILE A 19 13.60 -16.05 11.75
C ILE A 19 14.66 -15.55 10.74
N ARG A 20 15.74 -16.30 10.52
CA ARG A 20 16.54 -16.21 9.28
C ARG A 20 15.92 -17.13 8.23
N ARG A 21 15.91 -16.64 6.97
CA ARG A 21 15.50 -17.28 5.70
C ARG A 21 14.04 -17.11 5.29
N ARG A 22 13.80 -16.24 4.29
CA ARG A 22 13.75 -16.70 2.88
C ARG A 22 14.03 -15.52 1.94
N GLU A 23 14.91 -15.80 0.99
CA GLU A 23 15.30 -14.98 -0.17
C GLU A 23 14.09 -14.46 -0.97
N PRO A 24 14.25 -13.36 -1.71
CA PRO A 24 13.17 -12.64 -2.35
C PRO A 24 12.52 -13.50 -3.44
N ALA A 25 11.19 -13.64 -3.37
CA ALA A 25 10.45 -14.16 -4.51
C ALA A 25 10.48 -13.10 -5.61
N GLU A 26 11.46 -13.24 -6.51
CA GLU A 26 11.33 -12.82 -7.90
C GLU A 26 10.03 -13.38 -8.46
N SER A 27 9.07 -12.49 -8.72
CA SER A 27 7.93 -12.70 -9.63
C SER A 27 7.35 -11.34 -10.03
N ALA A 28 8.20 -10.45 -10.56
CA ALA A 28 7.76 -9.49 -11.57
C ALA A 28 8.20 -10.10 -12.91
N PRO A 29 7.25 -10.48 -13.78
CA PRO A 29 6.76 -9.50 -14.74
C PRO A 29 5.29 -9.72 -15.17
N CYS A 30 4.53 -8.65 -15.34
CA CYS A 30 3.46 -8.63 -16.34
C CYS A 30 3.07 -7.19 -16.69
N ASP A 31 3.39 -6.83 -17.93
CA ASP A 31 2.62 -5.96 -18.81
C ASP A 31 2.43 -4.51 -18.35
N ALA A 32 3.52 -3.75 -18.47
CA ALA A 32 3.42 -2.34 -18.86
C ALA A 32 2.99 -2.28 -20.34
N ASP A 33 1.72 -2.59 -20.61
CA ASP A 33 1.10 -2.35 -21.91
C ASP A 33 0.89 -0.84 -22.08
N GLY A 34 1.47 -0.32 -23.16
CA GLY A 34 1.60 1.10 -23.43
C GLY A 34 0.26 1.74 -23.80
N GLY A 35 -0.18 2.69 -22.97
CA GLY A 35 -1.25 3.62 -23.30
C GLY A 35 -1.03 4.95 -22.61
N ASP A 36 -0.37 5.87 -23.33
CA ASP A 36 -0.38 7.33 -23.19
C ASP A 36 -1.10 7.90 -21.94
N THR A 37 -0.46 7.76 -20.77
CA THR A 37 -0.91 8.28 -19.46
C THR A 37 0.32 8.73 -18.67
N SER A 38 1.11 9.63 -19.24
CA SER A 38 2.51 9.96 -18.92
C SER A 38 2.93 10.27 -17.46
N GLN A 39 2.08 10.07 -16.44
CA GLN A 39 2.45 10.21 -15.02
C GLN A 39 1.83 9.17 -14.06
N VAL A 40 0.96 8.26 -14.50
CA VAL A 40 0.31 7.28 -13.60
C VAL A 40 0.95 5.91 -13.74
N VAL A 41 1.55 5.40 -12.66
CA VAL A 41 2.14 4.06 -12.62
C VAL A 41 1.19 3.13 -11.87
N THR A 42 0.90 1.96 -12.42
CA THR A 42 0.04 0.96 -11.77
C THR A 42 0.81 -0.34 -11.53
N ALA A 43 0.50 -1.02 -10.44
CA ALA A 43 1.10 -2.29 -10.08
C ALA A 43 0.12 -3.14 -9.26
N ILE A 44 0.17 -4.45 -9.45
CA ILE A 44 -0.50 -5.42 -8.56
C ILE A 44 0.56 -5.94 -7.59
N ILE A 45 0.31 -5.75 -6.30
CA ILE A 45 1.24 -6.13 -5.22
C ILE A 45 0.61 -7.24 -4.40
N ASP A 46 1.45 -8.14 -3.86
CA ASP A 46 1.01 -9.12 -2.89
C ASP A 46 0.50 -8.44 -1.61
N GLY A 47 -0.74 -8.74 -1.26
CA GLY A 47 -1.43 -8.25 -0.08
C GLY A 47 -1.10 -9.04 1.18
N ILE A 48 -1.73 -8.64 2.29
CA ILE A 48 -1.59 -9.35 3.56
C ILE A 48 -2.31 -10.70 3.44
N PRO A 49 -1.64 -11.84 3.64
CA PRO A 49 -2.29 -13.14 3.57
C PRO A 49 -3.40 -13.23 4.63
N ARG A 50 -4.50 -13.92 4.28
CA ARG A 50 -5.59 -14.16 5.24
C ARG A 50 -5.12 -15.10 6.36
N SER A 51 -5.87 -15.15 7.46
CA SER A 51 -5.64 -16.12 8.55
C SER A 51 -5.67 -17.59 8.08
N SER A 52 -6.26 -17.86 6.91
CA SER A 52 -6.26 -19.16 6.22
C SER A 52 -4.94 -19.48 5.50
N GLY A 53 -4.01 -18.53 5.39
CA GLY A 53 -2.77 -18.65 4.62
C GLY A 53 -2.91 -18.37 3.13
N GLU A 54 -4.11 -18.01 2.65
CA GLU A 54 -4.35 -17.68 1.24
C GLU A 54 -3.65 -16.37 0.87
N PRO A 55 -2.92 -16.33 -0.26
CA PRO A 55 -2.35 -15.09 -0.78
C PRO A 55 -3.49 -14.12 -1.13
N THR A 56 -3.24 -12.84 -0.92
CA THR A 56 -4.15 -11.80 -1.38
C THR A 56 -3.40 -10.87 -2.32
N TRP A 57 -4.13 -10.14 -3.13
CA TRP A 57 -3.60 -9.21 -4.10
C TRP A 57 -4.14 -7.82 -3.86
N ARG A 58 -3.34 -6.80 -4.18
CA ARG A 58 -3.70 -5.41 -3.92
C ARG A 58 -3.32 -4.52 -5.10
N ALA A 59 -4.27 -3.69 -5.51
CA ALA A 59 -4.03 -2.63 -6.47
C ALA A 59 -3.15 -1.53 -5.86
N GLU A 60 -2.07 -1.14 -6.54
CA GLU A 60 -1.30 0.06 -6.26
C GLU A 60 -1.29 0.97 -7.50
N VAL A 61 -1.68 2.22 -7.30
CA VAL A 61 -1.72 3.26 -8.34
C VAL A 61 -0.95 4.48 -7.84
N THR A 62 0.19 4.74 -8.44
CA THR A 62 1.04 5.90 -8.14
C THR A 62 0.69 7.05 -9.06
N VAL A 63 0.20 8.15 -8.47
CA VAL A 63 -0.23 9.36 -9.19
C VAL A 63 0.64 10.57 -8.82
N PRO A 64 0.84 11.53 -9.73
CA PRO A 64 1.53 12.77 -9.41
C PRO A 64 0.69 13.63 -8.47
N ARG A 65 1.33 14.30 -7.50
CA ARG A 65 0.65 15.26 -6.63
C ARG A 65 0.38 16.55 -7.39
N MET A 66 -0.89 16.95 -7.48
CA MET A 66 -1.35 18.20 -8.12
C MET A 66 -0.97 19.48 -7.37
N GLY A 67 -0.32 19.39 -6.20
CA GLY A 67 -0.02 20.53 -5.34
C GLY A 67 1.46 20.83 -5.27
N GLY A 68 1.93 21.73 -6.14
CA GLY A 68 3.24 22.39 -6.10
C GLY A 68 4.49 21.48 -6.09
N PRO A 69 5.68 22.01 -6.36
CA PRO A 69 6.91 21.32 -6.01
C PRO A 69 6.95 21.11 -4.49
N GLY A 70 7.33 19.92 -4.04
CA GLY A 70 7.62 19.69 -2.63
C GLY A 70 8.80 20.54 -2.14
N PRO A 71 9.18 20.44 -0.85
CA PRO A 71 10.27 21.24 -0.27
C PRO A 71 11.61 21.14 -1.02
N LEU A 72 11.81 20.07 -1.79
CA LEU A 72 13.00 19.80 -2.61
C LEU A 72 12.83 20.12 -4.11
N GLY A 73 11.78 20.85 -4.51
CA GLY A 73 11.55 21.20 -5.92
C GLY A 73 10.99 20.05 -6.79
N LYS A 74 10.87 18.83 -6.24
CA LYS A 74 10.34 17.67 -6.97
C LYS A 74 8.81 17.60 -6.82
N ARG A 75 8.11 17.39 -7.93
CA ARG A 75 6.68 17.00 -7.92
C ARG A 75 6.59 15.64 -7.25
N GLY A 76 6.12 15.60 -6.01
CA GLY A 76 5.98 14.34 -5.28
C GLY A 76 4.95 13.44 -5.96
N THR A 77 5.19 12.13 -5.99
CA THR A 77 4.18 11.14 -6.36
C THR A 77 3.50 10.61 -5.10
N THR A 78 2.25 10.18 -5.22
CA THR A 78 1.47 9.56 -4.16
C THR A 78 1.04 8.18 -4.62
N ALA A 79 1.48 7.15 -3.92
CA ALA A 79 0.99 5.79 -4.09
C ALA A 79 -0.37 5.65 -3.39
N ILE A 80 -1.41 5.38 -4.16
CA ILE A 80 -2.76 5.08 -3.71
C ILE A 80 -2.96 3.57 -3.80
N ARG A 81 -3.30 2.96 -2.67
CA ARG A 81 -3.42 1.51 -2.57
C ARG A 81 -4.85 1.08 -2.30
N GLY A 82 -5.38 0.19 -3.13
CA GLY A 82 -6.74 -0.35 -3.05
C GLY A 82 -6.95 -1.36 -1.92
N PRO A 83 -8.12 -2.02 -1.86
CA PRO A 83 -8.41 -3.10 -0.92
C PRO A 83 -7.61 -4.38 -1.25
N ASN A 84 -7.54 -5.29 -0.29
CA ASN A 84 -6.97 -6.62 -0.52
C ASN A 84 -8.05 -7.51 -1.16
N ARG A 85 -7.72 -8.14 -2.28
CA ARG A 85 -8.59 -9.04 -3.05
C ARG A 85 -8.09 -10.48 -2.96
N ILE A 86 -9.03 -11.42 -3.07
CA ILE A 86 -8.75 -12.86 -3.14
C ILE A 86 -8.41 -13.28 -4.57
N ASP A 87 -8.61 -12.41 -5.56
CA ASP A 87 -8.28 -12.72 -6.96
C ASP A 87 -7.49 -11.56 -7.55
N LYS A 88 -6.50 -11.90 -8.39
CA LYS A 88 -5.70 -10.93 -9.14
C LYS A 88 -6.57 -10.09 -10.07
N ASP A 89 -7.58 -10.72 -10.69
CA ASP A 89 -8.47 -10.06 -11.64
C ASP A 89 -9.30 -8.96 -10.96
N MET A 90 -9.80 -9.21 -9.75
CA MET A 90 -10.47 -8.16 -8.96
C MET A 90 -9.53 -6.99 -8.62
N ALA A 91 -8.25 -7.27 -8.38
CA ALA A 91 -7.27 -6.22 -8.14
C ALA A 91 -6.97 -5.42 -9.42
N ARG A 92 -7.00 -6.05 -10.59
CA ARG A 92 -6.87 -5.39 -11.89
C ARG A 92 -8.08 -4.48 -12.19
N ASP A 93 -9.30 -4.96 -11.95
CA ASP A 93 -10.51 -4.14 -12.09
C ASP A 93 -10.48 -2.92 -11.16
N ASP A 94 -9.94 -3.08 -9.95
CA ASP A 94 -9.76 -1.97 -9.02
C ASP A 94 -8.73 -0.94 -9.53
N ILE A 95 -7.65 -1.39 -10.19
CA ILE A 95 -6.68 -0.50 -10.85
C ILE A 95 -7.39 0.33 -11.91
N GLU A 96 -8.17 -0.30 -12.79
CA GLU A 96 -8.88 0.40 -13.86
C GLU A 96 -9.83 1.47 -13.31
N LYS A 97 -10.59 1.15 -12.26
CA LYS A 97 -11.46 2.11 -11.58
C LYS A 97 -10.69 3.27 -10.97
N LEU A 98 -9.54 3.00 -10.34
CA LEU A 98 -8.70 4.04 -9.73
C LEU A 98 -8.04 4.94 -10.78
N VAL A 99 -7.58 4.37 -11.89
CA VAL A 99 -7.02 5.12 -13.02
C VAL A 99 -8.09 5.99 -13.67
N GLN A 100 -9.28 5.44 -13.92
CA GLN A 100 -10.39 6.17 -14.50
C GLN A 100 -10.82 7.32 -13.59
N ALA A 101 -10.97 7.08 -12.28
CA ALA A 101 -11.26 8.12 -11.30
C ALA A 101 -10.20 9.24 -11.29
N PHE A 102 -8.92 8.90 -11.46
CA PHE A 102 -7.87 9.90 -11.58
C PHE A 102 -7.97 10.71 -12.87
N LYS A 103 -8.33 10.09 -14.00
CA LYS A 103 -8.58 10.79 -15.27
C LYS A 103 -9.76 11.75 -15.16
N ASP A 104 -10.82 11.35 -14.46
CA ASP A 104 -12.06 12.12 -14.37
C ASP A 104 -11.99 13.29 -13.37
N GLY A 105 -11.35 13.09 -12.21
CA GLY A 105 -11.37 14.08 -11.12
C GLY A 105 -10.06 14.21 -10.35
N GLY A 106 -8.95 13.68 -10.89
CA GLY A 106 -7.62 13.80 -10.33
C GLY A 106 -7.47 13.14 -8.95
N SER A 107 -6.62 13.74 -8.11
CA SER A 107 -6.24 13.16 -6.80
C SER A 107 -7.38 13.09 -5.79
N ASN A 108 -8.44 13.89 -5.93
CA ASN A 108 -9.58 13.88 -5.02
C ASN A 108 -10.53 12.72 -5.33
N GLU A 109 -10.80 12.48 -6.62
CA GLU A 109 -11.73 11.44 -7.04
C GLU A 109 -11.15 10.04 -6.86
N ILE A 110 -9.85 9.85 -7.16
CA ILE A 110 -9.18 8.57 -6.87
C ILE A 110 -9.25 8.21 -5.38
N ARG A 111 -9.14 9.18 -4.47
CA ARG A 111 -9.27 8.97 -3.01
C ARG A 111 -10.70 8.70 -2.56
N ARG A 112 -11.69 9.19 -3.30
CA ARG A 112 -13.10 8.90 -3.07
C ARG A 112 -13.41 7.45 -3.45
N VAL A 113 -13.03 7.06 -4.68
CA VAL A 113 -13.20 5.69 -5.18
C VAL A 113 -12.41 4.70 -4.32
N GLN A 114 -11.18 5.01 -3.92
CA GLN A 114 -10.41 4.17 -2.99
C GLN A 114 -11.17 3.90 -1.68
N ARG A 115 -11.79 4.93 -1.08
CA ARG A 115 -12.58 4.78 0.16
C ARG A 115 -13.83 3.94 -0.06
N GLU A 116 -14.48 4.09 -1.21
CA GLU A 116 -15.66 3.31 -1.59
C GLU A 116 -15.32 1.83 -1.77
N LEU A 117 -14.26 1.54 -2.52
CA LEU A 117 -13.75 0.17 -2.71
C LEU A 117 -13.35 -0.46 -1.37
N ASN A 118 -12.64 0.26 -0.51
CA ASN A 118 -12.29 -0.22 0.82
C ASN A 118 -13.52 -0.47 1.71
N ARG A 119 -14.53 0.41 1.66
CA ARG A 119 -15.76 0.25 2.45
C ARG A 119 -16.59 -0.94 1.99
N SER A 120 -16.65 -1.19 0.68
CA SER A 120 -17.37 -2.34 0.12
C SER A 120 -16.76 -3.67 0.57
N TRP A 121 -15.45 -3.69 0.81
CA TRP A 121 -14.72 -4.87 1.29
C TRP A 121 -14.86 -5.13 2.81
N VAL A 122 -14.87 -4.07 3.64
CA VAL A 122 -14.90 -4.21 5.11
C VAL A 122 -16.26 -4.70 5.65
N LYS A 123 -17.32 -4.67 4.84
CA LYS A 123 -18.60 -5.30 5.19
C LYS A 123 -18.50 -6.82 5.01
N LYS A 124 -18.01 -7.51 6.04
CA LYS A 124 -18.17 -8.95 6.21
C LYS A 124 -18.62 -9.25 7.62
#